data_AF-A0A968YNA1-F1
#
_entry.id   AF-A0A968YNA1-F1
#
_cell.length_a   1.000
_cell.length_b   1.000
_cell.length_c   1.000
_cell.angle_alpha   90.00
_cell.angle_beta   90.00
_cell.angle_gamma   90.00
#
_symmetry.space_group_name_H-M   'P 1'
#
loop_
_entity.id
_entity.type
_entity.pdbx_description
1 polymer ?
#
loop_
_entity_poly.entity_id
_entity_poly.type
_entity_poly.pdbx_seq_one_letter_code
_entity_poly.pdbx_strand_id
1 'polypeptide(L)' 'MQMQAVEFQVVVKDGIIQIPELYQEELDGESVKVIVMKKVKKTAAVGIIAEFMKNPIQFEGEPFKREELYDRKL' A
#
# COMPACT_ATOMS: atom_id res chain seq x y z
N MET A 1 -2.33 -18.72 25.13
CA MET A 1 -3.67 -18.36 24.62
C MET A 1 -3.60 -18.44 23.11
N GLN A 2 -4.44 -19.27 22.49
CA GLN A 2 -4.53 -19.39 21.04
C GLN A 2 -5.63 -18.44 20.56
N MET A 3 -5.34 -17.58 19.59
CA MET A 3 -6.32 -16.68 18.98
C MET A 3 -6.64 -17.21 17.59
N GLN A 4 -7.93 -17.31 17.26
CA GLN A 4 -8.40 -17.61 15.91
C GLN A 4 -8.74 -16.31 15.19
N ALA A 5 -8.33 -16.18 13.94
CA ALA A 5 -8.57 -15.00 13.13
C ALA A 5 -9.71 -15.26 12.13
N VAL A 6 -10.65 -14.33 12.07
CA VAL A 6 -11.68 -14.28 11.03
C VAL A 6 -11.41 -13.05 10.17
N GLU A 7 -11.30 -13.23 8.86
CA GLU A 7 -11.09 -12.14 7.91
C GLU A 7 -12.39 -11.85 7.15
N PHE A 8 -12.79 -10.58 7.15
CA PHE A 8 -13.92 -10.10 6.35
C PHE A 8 -13.65 -8.69 5.82
N GLN A 9 -14.34 -8.33 4.74
CA GLN A 9 -14.28 -6.99 4.15
C GLN A 9 -15.62 -6.29 4.32
N VAL A 10 -15.59 -5.10 4.92
CA VAL A 10 -16.76 -4.25 5.09
C VAL A 10 -16.42 -2.80 4.78
N VAL A 11 -17.45 -2.03 4.42
CA VAL A 11 -17.34 -0.58 4.27
C VAL A 11 -17.48 0.04 5.64
N VAL A 12 -16.48 0.82 6.05
CA VAL A 12 -16.58 1.65 7.26
C VAL A 12 -17.62 2.75 6.99
N LYS A 13 -18.67 2.80 7.81
CA LYS A 13 -19.72 3.83 7.75
C LYS A 13 -19.69 4.63 9.04
N ASP A 14 -19.59 5.96 8.93
CA ASP A 14 -19.57 6.87 10.09
C ASP A 14 -18.52 6.53 11.16
N GLY A 15 -17.37 5.99 10.73
CA GLY A 15 -16.30 5.54 11.62
C GLY A 15 -16.56 4.19 12.30
N ILE A 16 -17.65 3.51 11.98
CA ILE A 16 -18.06 2.24 12.57
C ILE A 16 -17.78 1.10 11.58
N ILE A 17 -17.11 0.05 12.08
CA ILE A 17 -16.97 -1.25 11.41
C ILE A 17 -18.08 -2.14 11.97
N GLN A 18 -19.05 -2.50 11.14
CA GLN A 18 -20.10 -3.45 11.52
C GLN A 18 -19.61 -4.87 11.24
N ILE A 19 -19.68 -5.74 12.25
CA ILE A 19 -19.40 -7.17 12.09
C ILE A 19 -20.54 -7.81 11.29
N PRO A 20 -20.25 -8.54 10.20
CA PRO A 20 -21.26 -9.26 9.43
C PRO A 20 -22.06 -10.24 10.31
N GLU A 21 -23.37 -10.38 10.05
CA GLU A 21 -24.29 -11.22 10.82
C GLU A 21 -23.76 -12.65 11.06
N LEU A 22 -23.08 -13.21 10.05
CA LEU A 22 -22.47 -14.55 10.12
C LEU A 22 -21.51 -14.76 11.31
N TYR A 23 -20.89 -13.69 11.80
CA TYR A 23 -19.90 -13.76 12.87
C TYR A 23 -20.40 -13.15 14.19
N GLN A 24 -21.63 -12.64 14.25
CA GLN A 24 -22.13 -11.95 15.43
C GLN A 24 -22.34 -12.91 16.60
N GLU A 25 -22.94 -14.08 16.38
CA GLU A 25 -23.16 -15.07 17.44
C GLU A 25 -21.84 -15.63 17.99
N GLU A 26 -20.84 -15.85 17.12
CA GLU A 26 -19.52 -16.37 17.53
C GLU A 26 -18.74 -15.34 18.37
N LEU A 27 -18.94 -14.05 18.12
CA LEU A 27 -18.16 -12.96 18.74
C LEU A 27 -18.90 -12.26 19.89
N ASP A 28 -20.13 -12.67 20.21
CA ASP A 28 -20.91 -12.05 21.27
C ASP A 28 -20.27 -12.27 22.65
N GLY A 29 -20.11 -11.19 23.42
CA GLY A 29 -19.46 -11.21 24.73
C GLY A 29 -17.94 -11.42 24.73
N GLU A 30 -17.30 -11.63 23.58
CA GLU A 30 -15.87 -11.91 23.50
C GLU A 30 -15.00 -10.64 23.36
N SER A 31 -13.80 -10.68 23.94
CA SER A 31 -12.81 -9.61 23.77
C SER A 31 -11.92 -9.91 22.57
N VAL A 32 -11.97 -9.05 21.55
CA VAL A 32 -11.32 -9.30 20.26
C VAL A 32 -10.18 -8.33 19.97
N LYS A 33 -9.18 -8.81 19.21
CA LYS A 33 -8.12 -7.98 18.62
C LYS A 33 -8.49 -7.66 17.16
N VAL A 34 -8.70 -6.39 16.84
CA VAL A 34 -9.04 -5.95 15.48
C VAL A 34 -7.79 -5.46 14.74
N ILE A 35 -7.60 -5.92 13.50
CA ILE A 35 -6.57 -5.45 12.58
C ILE A 35 -7.27 -4.82 11.36
N VAL A 36 -7.06 -3.53 11.13
CA VAL A 36 -7.67 -2.80 10.01
C VAL A 36 -6.65 -2.60 8.90
N MET A 37 -6.89 -3.22 7.74
CA MET A 37 -6.09 -3.04 6.53
C MET A 37 -6.88 -2.23 5.50
N LYS A 38 -6.36 -1.08 5.09
CA LYS A 38 -6.97 -0.26 4.04
C LYS A 38 -6.25 -0.46 2.71
N LYS A 39 -6.98 -0.42 1.60
CA LYS A 39 -6.37 -0.32 0.27
C LYS A 39 -5.51 0.95 0.25
N VAL A 40 -4.23 0.79 -0.09
CA VAL A 40 -3.38 1.92 -0.41
C VAL A 40 -3.98 2.53 -1.67
N LYS A 41 -4.55 3.74 -1.56
CA LYS A 41 -4.83 4.54 -2.74
C LYS A 41 -3.46 4.70 -3.41
N LYS A 42 -3.29 4.14 -4.61
CA LYS A 42 -2.19 4.55 -5.47
C LYS A 42 -2.41 6.05 -5.67
N THR A 43 -1.69 6.87 -4.91
CA THR A 43 -1.54 8.27 -5.28
C THR A 43 -1.04 8.20 -6.71
N ALA A 44 -1.75 8.83 -7.65
CA ALA A 44 -1.19 9.05 -8.96
C ALA A 44 0.24 9.55 -8.71
N ALA A 45 1.23 8.97 -9.37
CA ALA A 45 2.56 9.52 -9.31
C ALA A 45 2.38 10.99 -9.71
N VAL A 46 2.60 11.90 -8.77
CA VAL A 46 2.41 13.35 -8.91
C VAL A 46 3.78 14.00 -8.79
N GLY A 47 4.00 15.05 -9.57
CA GLY A 47 5.27 15.77 -9.63
C GLY A 47 6.19 15.31 -10.76
N ILE A 48 7.36 15.95 -10.81
CA ILE A 48 8.26 15.91 -11.97
C ILE A 48 8.77 14.50 -12.33
N ILE A 49 8.97 13.63 -11.33
CA ILE A 49 9.38 12.23 -11.56
C ILE A 49 8.29 11.45 -12.29
N ALA A 50 7.02 11.71 -11.96
CA ALA A 50 5.90 11.06 -12.61
C ALA A 50 5.69 11.52 -14.04
N GLU A 51 5.93 12.81 -14.30
CA GLU A 51 5.94 13.41 -15.63
C GLU A 51 7.00 12.70 -16.49
N PHE A 52 8.25 12.59 -16.01
CA PHE A 52 9.32 11.93 -16.76
C PHE A 52 9.15 10.42 -16.92
N MET A 53 8.48 9.74 -16.00
CA MET A 53 8.13 8.32 -16.19
C MET A 53 7.13 8.12 -17.34
N LYS A 54 6.22 9.07 -17.56
CA LYS A 54 5.25 9.03 -18.66
C LYS A 54 5.82 9.58 -19.97
N ASN A 55 6.59 10.67 -19.84
CA ASN A 55 7.19 11.44 -20.92
C ASN A 55 8.71 11.48 -20.70
N PRO A 56 9.43 10.37 -20.96
CA PRO A 56 10.87 10.34 -20.77
C PRO A 56 11.54 11.37 -21.67
N ILE A 57 12.49 12.11 -21.10
CA ILE A 57 13.31 13.04 -21.89
C ILE A 57 14.14 12.20 -22.86
N GLN A 58 14.06 12.53 -24.14
CA GLN A 58 14.93 11.95 -25.15
C GLN A 58 16.34 12.47 -24.92
N PHE A 59 17.28 11.57 -24.65
CA PHE A 59 18.68 11.91 -24.48
C PHE A 59 19.44 11.50 -25.74
N GLU A 60 20.04 12.50 -26.39
CA GLU A 60 20.93 12.29 -27.53
C GLU A 60 22.37 12.31 -27.02
N GLY A 61 22.91 11.12 -26.76
CA GLY A 61 24.29 10.91 -26.29
C GLY A 61 24.57 9.43 -26.06
N GLU A 62 25.86 9.07 -26.01
CA GLU A 62 26.22 7.69 -25.70
C GLU A 62 25.86 7.37 -24.24
N PRO A 63 25.32 6.16 -23.96
CA PRO A 63 25.11 5.71 -22.59
C PRO A 63 26.44 5.67 -21.83
N PHE A 64 26.43 6.13 -20.59
CA PHE A 64 27.59 5.99 -19.70
C PHE A 64 27.98 4.52 -19.55
N LYS A 65 29.26 4.24 -19.68
CA LYS A 65 29.87 2.96 -19.35
C LYS A 65 29.82 2.76 -17.84
N ARG A 66 29.83 1.49 -17.42
CA ARG A 66 29.74 1.12 -16.00
C ARG A 66 30.86 1.77 -15.19
N GLU A 67 32.04 1.84 -15.76
CA GLU A 67 33.23 2.41 -15.13
C GLU A 67 33.06 3.91 -14.89
N GLU A 68 32.37 4.62 -15.78
CA GLU A 68 32.10 6.07 -15.69
C GLU A 68 31.07 6.38 -14.61
N LEU A 69 30.07 5.51 -14.41
CA LEU A 69 29.03 5.68 -13.39
C LEU A 69 29.57 5.53 -11.95
N TYR A 70 30.65 4.76 -11.76
CA TYR A 70 31.24 4.49 -10.46
C TYR A 70 32.54 5.27 -10.20
N ASP A 71 32.96 6.18 -11.10
CA ASP A 71 34.15 7.01 -10.91
C ASP A 71 33.89 8.08 -9.83
N ARG A 72 33.96 7.66 -8.57
CA ARG A 72 33.98 8.54 -7.40
C ARG A 72 35.39 9.06 -7.17
N LYS A 73 35.95 9.80 -8.12
CA LYS A 73 37.12 10.64 -7.83
C LYS A 73 36.61 11.93 -7.17
N LEU A 74 36.51 11.87 -5.84
CA LEU A 74 36.47 13.05 -4.97
C LEU A 74 37.90 13.40 -4.55
#